data_AF-A0A9E2GVF6-F1
#
_entry.id   AF-A0A9E2GVF6-F1
#
_cell.length_a   1.000
_cell.length_b   1.000
_cell.length_c   1.000
_cell.angle_alpha   90.00
_cell.angle_beta   90.00
_cell.angle_gamma   90.00
#
_symmetry.space_group_name_H-M   'P 1'
#
loop_
_entity.id
_entity.type
_entity.pdbx_description
1 polymer ?
#
loop_
_entity_poly.entity_id
_entity_poly.type
_entity_poly.pdbx_seq_one_letter_code
_entity_poly.pdbx_strand_id
1 'polypeptide(L)'
;MTYLANGIIEYYVCPVCGARVNQLRRGRCTSCYQAWMESQPVAVGASCRVCGERRRAHLQRVELLGRWFTMCHICAYRSVRLDPMPAHIEAVKAELARDRRFTDRREDKADPRTFKRERRVGERRVILLSEEDLLYDDEDMFLDYDEPIEGEVTGVFQKVTREELVAEGDPADVQLEL
;
A
#
# COMPACT_ATOMS: atom_id res chain seq x y z
N MET A 1 -27.11 13.92 -15.36
CA MET A 1 -28.05 13.62 -16.45
C MET A 1 -28.09 14.86 -17.32
N THR A 2 -27.51 14.81 -18.51
CA THR A 2 -27.62 15.88 -19.50
C THR A 2 -28.89 15.62 -20.31
N TYR A 3 -29.95 16.35 -20.00
CA TYR A 3 -31.15 16.35 -20.82
C TYR A 3 -30.84 17.21 -22.05
N LEU A 4 -30.88 16.61 -23.24
CA LEU A 4 -31.05 17.42 -24.45
C LEU A 4 -32.45 18.04 -24.39
N ALA A 5 -32.61 19.23 -24.97
CA ALA A 5 -33.89 19.97 -25.04
C ALA A 5 -35.04 19.17 -25.68
N ASN A 6 -34.73 17.99 -26.24
CA ASN A 6 -35.60 17.13 -27.02
C ASN A 6 -36.08 15.90 -26.23
N GLY A 7 -35.67 15.74 -24.95
CA GLY A 7 -36.08 14.62 -24.10
C GLY A 7 -35.38 13.27 -24.40
N ILE A 8 -34.46 13.22 -25.35
CA ILE A 8 -33.68 12.03 -25.70
C ILE A 8 -32.51 11.91 -24.71
N ILE A 9 -32.41 10.77 -24.02
CA ILE A 9 -31.26 10.45 -23.18
C ILE A 9 -30.17 9.90 -24.08
N GLU A 10 -29.12 10.70 -24.33
CA GLU A 10 -27.91 10.19 -24.96
C GLU A 10 -27.12 9.34 -23.96
N TYR A 11 -26.82 8.11 -24.37
CA TYR A 11 -25.97 7.19 -23.63
C TYR A 11 -24.66 7.00 -24.37
N TYR A 12 -23.57 6.97 -23.62
CA TYR A 12 -22.25 6.60 -24.10
C TYR A 12 -21.99 5.12 -23.81
N VAL A 13 -21.27 4.43 -24.70
CA VAL A 13 -20.85 3.04 -24.51
C VAL A 13 -19.40 3.03 -24.04
N CYS A 14 -19.12 2.34 -22.92
CA CYS A 14 -17.75 2.19 -22.44
C CYS A 14 -16.97 1.19 -23.33
N PRO A 15 -15.79 1.55 -23.86
CA PRO A 15 -15.01 0.65 -24.72
C PRO A 15 -14.36 -0.51 -23.96
N VAL A 16 -14.27 -0.44 -22.62
CA VAL A 16 -13.62 -1.48 -21.80
C VAL A 16 -14.61 -2.56 -21.38
N CYS A 17 -15.81 -2.18 -20.93
CA CYS A 17 -16.81 -3.14 -20.43
C CYS A 17 -18.12 -3.17 -21.22
N GLY A 18 -18.29 -2.33 -22.24
CA GLY A 18 -19.54 -2.27 -23.04
C GLY A 18 -20.74 -1.64 -22.32
N ALA A 19 -20.60 -1.22 -21.06
CA ALA A 19 -21.72 -0.64 -20.31
C ALA A 19 -22.20 0.69 -20.93
N ARG A 20 -23.52 0.88 -20.97
CA ARG A 20 -24.17 2.14 -21.34
C ARG A 20 -24.21 3.07 -20.13
N VAL A 21 -23.59 4.24 -20.25
CA VAL A 21 -23.44 5.22 -19.16
C VAL A 21 -23.76 6.63 -19.63
N ASN A 22 -24.18 7.48 -18.71
CA ASN A 22 -24.54 8.87 -19.01
C ASN A 22 -23.32 9.77 -19.25
N GLN A 23 -22.15 9.36 -18.76
CA GLN A 23 -20.92 10.13 -18.90
C GLN A 23 -19.70 9.19 -18.94
N LEU A 24 -18.73 9.54 -19.77
CA LEU A 24 -17.41 8.89 -19.81
C LEU A 24 -16.38 9.83 -19.19
N ARG A 25 -15.53 9.30 -18.31
CA ARG A 25 -14.36 10.01 -17.78
C ARG A 25 -13.11 9.46 -18.44
N ARG A 26 -12.38 10.30 -19.17
CA ARG A 26 -11.20 9.90 -19.97
C ARG A 26 -11.50 8.66 -20.85
N GLY A 27 -12.69 8.63 -21.47
CA GLY A 27 -13.14 7.53 -22.34
C GLY A 27 -13.57 6.25 -21.63
N ARG A 28 -13.76 6.24 -20.29
CA ARG A 28 -14.16 5.06 -19.51
C ARG A 28 -15.39 5.35 -18.66
N CYS A 29 -16.19 4.33 -18.36
CA CYS A 29 -17.22 4.45 -17.33
C CYS A 29 -16.59 4.64 -15.94
N THR A 30 -17.36 5.10 -14.95
CA THR A 30 -16.85 5.37 -13.59
C THR A 30 -16.15 4.15 -12.97
N SER A 31 -16.71 2.95 -13.14
CA SER A 31 -16.16 1.71 -12.60
C SER A 31 -14.82 1.34 -13.28
N CYS A 32 -14.77 1.28 -14.61
CA CYS A 32 -13.53 1.00 -15.33
C CYS A 32 -12.48 2.09 -15.12
N TYR A 33 -12.90 3.34 -14.97
CA TYR A 33 -12.01 4.45 -14.64
C TYR A 33 -11.39 4.25 -13.24
N GLN A 34 -12.19 3.86 -12.25
CA GLN A 34 -11.71 3.62 -10.89
C GLN A 34 -10.76 2.43 -10.84
N ALA A 35 -11.12 1.31 -11.45
CA ALA A 35 -10.24 0.14 -11.56
C ALA A 35 -8.91 0.49 -12.26
N TRP A 36 -8.96 1.28 -13.33
CA TRP A 36 -7.77 1.77 -14.03
C TRP A 36 -6.91 2.73 -13.19
N MET A 37 -7.53 3.57 -12.34
CA MET A 37 -6.79 4.41 -11.38
C MET A 37 -6.11 3.56 -10.31
N GLU A 38 -6.82 2.59 -9.75
CA GLU A 38 -6.32 1.71 -8.69
C GLU A 38 -5.17 0.82 -9.20
N SER A 39 -5.19 0.43 -10.48
CA SER A 39 -4.11 -0.34 -11.10
C SER A 39 -2.88 0.49 -11.50
N GLN A 40 -2.89 1.81 -11.32
CA GLN A 40 -1.75 2.64 -11.71
C GLN A 40 -0.51 2.33 -10.86
N PRO A 41 0.67 2.14 -11.48
CA PRO A 41 1.89 1.91 -10.74
C PRO A 41 2.28 3.16 -9.93
N VAL A 42 2.72 2.93 -8.69
CA VAL A 42 3.34 3.95 -7.84
C VAL A 42 4.85 3.79 -7.91
N ALA A 43 5.56 4.91 -8.13
CA ALA A 43 7.01 4.95 -8.21
C ALA A 43 7.69 4.47 -6.91
N VAL A 44 8.87 3.87 -7.04
CA VAL A 44 9.70 3.46 -5.89
C VAL A 44 10.13 4.69 -5.10
N GLY A 45 10.07 4.62 -3.77
CA GLY A 45 10.40 5.74 -2.88
C GLY A 45 9.33 6.83 -2.82
N ALA A 46 8.19 6.66 -3.50
CA ALA A 46 7.09 7.60 -3.38
C ALA A 46 6.52 7.63 -1.95
N SER A 47 5.97 8.78 -1.57
CA SER A 47 5.28 8.96 -0.30
C SER A 47 3.95 9.67 -0.51
N CYS A 48 3.02 9.45 0.41
CA CYS A 48 1.75 10.15 0.37
C CYS A 48 1.97 11.66 0.55
N ARG A 49 1.50 12.46 -0.42
CA ARG A 49 1.65 13.93 -0.41
C ARG A 49 1.04 14.62 0.82
N VAL A 50 0.02 14.01 1.43
CA VAL A 50 -0.70 14.58 2.58
C VAL A 50 -0.08 14.16 3.91
N CYS A 51 0.10 12.85 4.13
CA CYS A 51 0.48 12.32 5.44
C CYS A 51 1.86 11.70 5.54
N GLY A 52 2.59 11.58 4.43
CA GLY A 52 3.94 11.03 4.41
C GLY A 52 4.04 9.51 4.55
N GLU A 53 2.92 8.76 4.51
CA GLU A 53 2.94 7.29 4.42
C GLU A 53 3.87 6.83 3.28
N ARG A 54 4.73 5.84 3.55
CA ARG A 54 5.75 5.34 2.62
C ARG A 54 5.53 3.88 2.23
N ARG A 55 4.63 3.17 2.91
CA ARG A 55 4.30 1.77 2.60
C ARG A 55 3.70 1.69 1.20
N ARG A 56 4.44 1.14 0.24
CA ARG A 56 4.05 1.07 -1.16
C ARG A 56 2.68 0.42 -1.38
N ALA A 57 2.36 -0.64 -0.63
CA ALA A 57 1.06 -1.33 -0.69
C ALA A 57 -0.13 -0.42 -0.34
N HIS A 58 0.11 0.65 0.40
CA HIS A 58 -0.93 1.59 0.84
C HIS A 58 -1.04 2.82 -0.05
N LEU A 59 -0.16 2.96 -1.05
CA LEU A 59 -0.12 4.11 -1.94
C LEU A 59 -0.86 3.82 -3.25
N GLN A 60 -1.51 4.85 -3.77
CA GLN A 60 -2.13 4.87 -5.09
C GLN A 60 -1.94 6.22 -5.76
N ARG A 61 -2.07 6.25 -7.09
CA ARG A 61 -2.12 7.50 -7.85
C ARG A 61 -3.55 7.99 -7.94
N VAL A 62 -3.76 9.25 -7.59
CA VAL A 62 -5.09 9.89 -7.60
C VAL A 62 -5.02 11.14 -8.45
N GLU A 63 -6.03 11.31 -9.30
CA GLU A 63 -6.25 12.57 -10.02
C GLU A 63 -7.05 13.54 -9.15
N LEU A 64 -6.43 14.63 -8.70
CA LEU A 64 -7.06 15.74 -8.00
C LEU A 64 -6.75 17.05 -8.72
N LEU A 65 -7.73 17.93 -8.87
CA LEU A 65 -7.56 19.26 -9.48
C LEU A 65 -6.87 19.21 -10.87
N GLY A 66 -7.19 18.17 -11.67
CA GLY A 66 -6.60 17.95 -13.00
C GLY A 66 -5.14 17.50 -13.00
N ARG A 67 -4.55 17.20 -11.83
CA ARG A 67 -3.16 16.75 -11.68
C ARG A 67 -3.10 15.40 -10.97
N TRP A 68 -2.03 14.66 -11.21
CA TRP A 68 -1.80 13.36 -10.59
C TRP A 68 -0.93 13.50 -9.34
N PHE A 69 -1.41 12.94 -8.22
CA PHE A 69 -0.69 12.90 -6.96
C PHE A 69 -0.59 11.47 -6.43
N THR A 70 0.49 11.19 -5.68
CA THR A 70 0.60 9.94 -4.91
C THR A 70 0.01 10.16 -3.53
N MET A 71 -0.98 9.35 -3.17
CA MET A 71 -1.69 9.44 -1.91
C MET A 71 -1.91 8.06 -1.32
N CYS A 72 -2.00 7.94 0.01
CA CYS A 72 -2.42 6.67 0.58
C CYS A 72 -3.93 6.47 0.40
N HIS A 73 -4.39 5.22 0.42
CA HIS A 73 -5.81 4.84 0.26
C HIS A 73 -6.76 5.70 1.11
N ILE A 74 -6.38 5.97 2.37
CA ILE A 74 -7.17 6.78 3.29
C ILE A 74 -7.24 8.25 2.86
N CYS A 75 -6.11 8.87 2.49
CA CYS A 75 -6.11 10.27 2.06
C CYS A 75 -6.89 10.45 0.76
N ALA A 76 -6.70 9.52 -0.18
CA ALA A 76 -7.38 9.49 -1.46
C ALA A 76 -8.90 9.47 -1.27
N TYR A 77 -9.39 8.49 -0.51
CA TYR A 77 -10.81 8.36 -0.21
C TYR A 77 -11.41 9.60 0.46
N ARG A 78 -10.70 10.20 1.43
CA ARG A 78 -11.17 11.41 2.11
C ARG A 78 -11.16 12.62 1.19
N SER A 79 -10.12 12.77 0.35
CA SER A 79 -10.01 13.93 -0.54
C SER A 79 -11.17 14.05 -1.53
N VAL A 80 -11.68 12.92 -2.04
CA VAL A 80 -12.84 12.88 -2.95
C VAL A 80 -14.15 13.30 -2.26
N ARG A 81 -14.22 13.21 -0.93
CA ARG A 81 -15.41 13.55 -0.12
C ARG A 81 -15.37 14.96 0.46
N LEU A 82 -14.33 15.74 0.17
CA LEU A 82 -14.27 17.13 0.61
C LEU A 82 -15.29 17.94 -0.19
N ASP A 83 -16.27 18.51 0.52
CA ASP A 83 -17.28 19.42 -0.03
C ASP A 83 -17.37 20.65 0.90
N PRO A 84 -16.94 21.84 0.45
CA PRO A 84 -16.43 22.16 -0.89
C PRO A 84 -15.04 21.58 -1.17
N MET A 85 -14.76 21.24 -2.43
CA MET A 85 -13.43 20.82 -2.88
C MET A 85 -12.45 22.02 -2.82
N PRO A 86 -11.35 21.94 -2.05
CA PRO A 86 -10.39 23.04 -1.97
C PRO A 86 -9.65 23.30 -3.29
N ALA A 87 -9.32 24.57 -3.58
CA ALA A 87 -8.69 24.96 -4.85
C ALA A 87 -7.24 24.48 -5.03
N HIS A 88 -6.55 24.11 -3.94
CA HIS A 88 -5.12 23.78 -3.96
C HIS A 88 -4.82 22.56 -3.09
N ILE A 89 -3.75 21.82 -3.44
CA ILE A 89 -3.33 20.61 -2.72
C ILE A 89 -2.93 20.90 -1.26
N GLU A 90 -2.41 22.10 -0.98
CA GLU A 90 -2.04 22.53 0.37
C GLU A 90 -3.27 22.72 1.25
N ALA A 91 -4.35 23.27 0.69
CA ALA A 91 -5.63 23.39 1.39
C ALA A 91 -6.24 22.01 1.65
N VAL A 92 -6.16 21.08 0.69
CA VAL A 92 -6.55 19.66 0.91
C VAL A 92 -5.72 19.04 2.04
N LYS A 93 -4.41 19.32 2.09
CA LYS A 93 -3.54 18.83 3.17
C LYS A 93 -3.96 19.41 4.52
N ALA A 94 -4.25 20.71 4.60
CA ALA A 94 -4.69 21.38 5.82
C ALA A 94 -6.05 20.83 6.32
N GLU A 95 -6.99 20.64 5.40
CA GLU A 95 -8.32 20.08 5.69
C GLU A 95 -8.20 18.67 6.27
N LEU A 96 -7.47 17.80 5.58
CA LEU A 96 -7.27 16.41 6.00
C LEU A 96 -6.40 16.31 7.25
N ALA A 97 -5.51 17.28 7.51
CA ALA A 97 -4.72 17.33 8.74
C ALA A 97 -5.60 17.59 9.97
N ARG A 98 -6.67 18.40 9.87
CA ARG A 98 -7.62 18.60 10.98
C ARG A 98 -8.27 17.29 11.43
N ASP A 99 -8.60 16.42 10.48
CA ASP A 99 -9.19 15.11 10.79
C ASP A 99 -8.17 14.10 11.34
N ARG A 100 -6.90 14.28 11.00
CA ARG A 100 -5.80 13.46 11.49
C ARG A 100 -5.32 14.07 12.80
N ARG A 101 -5.96 13.68 13.87
CA ARG A 101 -5.60 14.05 15.25
C ARG A 101 -4.15 13.61 15.52
N PHE A 102 -3.19 14.48 15.21
CA PHE A 102 -1.77 14.27 15.49
C PHE A 102 -1.42 14.58 16.94
N THR A 103 -2.21 15.45 17.58
CA THR A 103 -2.10 15.76 19.01
C THR A 103 -2.96 14.83 19.85
N ASP A 104 -2.39 14.34 20.94
CA ASP A 104 -3.11 13.58 21.97
C ASP A 104 -4.06 14.56 22.67
N ARG A 105 -5.39 14.34 22.63
CA ARG A 105 -6.40 15.25 23.23
C ARG A 105 -6.42 15.24 24.77
N ARG A 106 -5.32 14.87 25.39
CA ARG A 106 -5.16 14.77 26.85
C ARG A 106 -4.29 15.91 27.38
N GLU A 107 -4.49 17.12 26.85
CA GLU A 107 -3.80 18.31 27.37
C GLU A 107 -4.30 18.65 28.78
N ASP A 108 -5.60 18.48 29.05
CA ASP A 108 -6.23 18.91 30.31
C ASP A 108 -6.52 17.78 31.31
N LYS A 109 -6.17 16.53 30.98
CA LYS A 109 -6.41 15.39 31.87
C LYS A 109 -5.09 14.80 32.30
N ALA A 110 -4.76 14.96 33.59
CA ALA A 110 -3.62 14.29 34.20
C ALA A 110 -3.66 12.80 33.82
N ASP A 111 -2.55 12.28 33.29
CA ASP A 111 -2.46 10.88 32.87
C ASP A 111 -2.84 10.00 34.09
N PRO A 112 -3.94 9.22 34.05
CA PRO A 112 -4.38 8.45 35.20
C PRO A 112 -3.47 7.25 35.50
N ARG A 113 -2.41 7.05 34.71
CA ARG A 113 -1.46 5.96 34.88
C ARG A 113 -0.56 6.19 36.09
N THR A 114 -0.48 5.19 36.96
CA THR A 114 0.41 5.13 38.12
C THR A 114 1.89 5.11 37.73
N PHE A 115 2.23 4.58 36.53
CA PHE A 115 3.59 4.52 36.01
C PHE A 115 3.69 5.23 34.64
N LYS A 116 4.34 6.39 34.62
CA LYS A 116 4.47 7.24 33.42
C LYS A 116 5.38 6.66 32.32
N ARG A 117 6.05 5.53 32.56
CA ARG A 117 7.06 4.93 31.65
C ARG A 117 6.48 4.06 30.52
N GLU A 118 5.21 3.65 30.56
CA GLU A 118 4.63 2.76 29.54
C GLU A 118 4.13 3.49 28.29
N ARG A 119 5.03 4.22 27.61
CA ARG A 119 4.82 4.58 26.21
C ARG A 119 5.95 4.02 25.37
N ARG A 120 5.84 2.73 25.03
CA ARG A 120 6.62 2.04 23.97
C ARG A 120 6.34 2.55 22.54
N VAL A 121 6.05 3.85 22.41
CA VAL A 121 5.70 4.50 21.14
C VAL A 121 6.86 5.37 20.62
N GLY A 122 7.81 5.77 21.48
CA GLY A 122 9.02 6.53 21.09
C GLY A 122 10.34 5.74 21.13
N GLU A 123 10.47 4.74 22.01
CA GLU A 123 11.75 4.06 22.27
C GLU A 123 12.19 3.06 21.19
N ARG A 124 11.34 2.68 20.23
CA ARG A 124 11.73 1.75 19.14
C ARG A 124 12.77 2.32 18.16
N ARG A 125 13.23 3.55 18.34
CA ARG A 125 14.22 4.20 17.45
C ARG A 125 15.43 4.76 18.16
N VAL A 126 15.52 4.61 19.48
CA VAL A 126 16.71 5.03 20.21
C VAL A 126 17.32 3.77 20.79
N ILE A 127 18.15 3.12 19.98
CA ILE A 127 19.17 2.24 20.52
C ILE A 127 20.17 3.20 21.19
N LEU A 128 20.02 3.44 22.49
CA LEU A 128 21.08 3.99 23.31
C LEU A 128 22.00 2.82 23.62
N LEU A 129 22.83 2.42 22.65
CA LEU A 129 24.00 1.62 22.98
C LEU A 129 24.87 2.53 23.86
N SER A 130 25.12 2.11 25.09
CA SER A 130 26.19 2.71 25.86
C SER A 130 27.53 2.29 25.24
N GLU A 131 28.60 3.06 25.45
CA GLU A 131 29.95 2.67 25.00
C GLU A 131 30.36 1.29 25.56
N GLU A 132 29.81 0.93 26.72
CA GLU A 132 29.97 -0.35 27.41
C GLU A 132 29.30 -1.52 26.66
N ASP A 133 28.19 -1.26 25.94
CA ASP A 133 27.50 -2.29 25.14
C ASP A 133 28.21 -2.59 23.80
N LEU A 134 29.11 -1.71 23.35
CA LEU A 134 29.91 -1.88 22.13
C LEU A 134 31.26 -2.56 22.37
N LEU A 135 31.62 -2.81 23.64
CA LEU A 135 32.91 -3.34 24.08
C LEU A 135 32.84 -4.79 24.58
N TYR A 136 31.85 -5.57 24.13
CA TYR A 136 32.00 -7.02 24.20
C TYR A 136 33.10 -7.42 23.20
N ASP A 137 34.29 -7.71 23.73
CA ASP A 137 35.41 -8.30 23.01
C ASP A 137 34.93 -9.52 22.22
N ASP A 138 34.97 -9.40 20.89
CA ASP A 138 34.70 -10.49 19.94
C ASP A 138 35.81 -11.58 19.96
N GLU A 139 36.68 -11.62 20.97
CA GLU A 139 37.87 -12.50 20.96
C GLU A 139 37.59 -13.97 21.36
N ASP A 140 36.43 -14.30 21.95
CA ASP A 140 36.19 -15.66 22.50
C ASP A 140 34.97 -16.42 21.92
N MET A 141 34.34 -15.95 20.83
CA MET A 141 33.21 -16.66 20.21
C MET A 141 33.58 -17.35 18.89
N PHE A 142 34.72 -18.05 18.86
CA PHE A 142 34.93 -19.12 17.90
C PHE A 142 34.28 -20.39 18.44
N LEU A 143 33.05 -20.67 18.01
CA LEU A 143 32.46 -22.00 18.15
C LEU A 143 33.20 -22.93 17.18
N ASP A 144 34.14 -23.73 17.71
CA ASP A 144 34.72 -24.87 17.00
C ASP A 144 33.61 -25.91 16.74
N TYR A 145 32.92 -25.76 15.61
CA TYR A 145 32.03 -26.79 15.07
C TYR A 145 32.87 -27.90 14.42
N ASP A 146 33.45 -28.77 15.24
CA ASP A 146 34.15 -29.99 14.78
C ASP A 146 33.29 -31.26 14.90
N GLU A 147 31.99 -31.14 15.14
CA GLU A 147 31.07 -32.28 15.07
C GLU A 147 30.46 -32.39 13.67
N PRO A 148 30.65 -33.52 12.94
CA PRO A 148 29.89 -33.78 11.73
C PRO A 148 28.42 -33.90 12.09
N ILE A 149 27.62 -32.98 11.58
CA ILE A 149 26.15 -33.05 11.65
C ILE A 149 25.72 -34.27 10.82
N GLU A 150 25.58 -35.43 11.46
CA GLU A 150 24.87 -36.59 10.92
C GLU A 150 23.37 -36.29 10.92
N GLY A 151 22.96 -35.40 10.01
CA GLY A 151 21.58 -35.10 9.72
C GLY A 151 21.36 -35.24 8.23
N GLU A 152 20.45 -36.13 7.83
CA GLU A 152 19.96 -36.19 6.45
C GLU A 152 19.47 -34.80 6.06
N VAL A 153 20.21 -34.17 5.14
CA VAL A 153 19.81 -32.92 4.52
C VAL A 153 18.63 -33.25 3.62
N THR A 154 17.41 -33.21 4.14
CA THR A 154 16.21 -33.08 3.30
C THR A 154 16.17 -31.66 2.76
N GLY A 155 17.11 -31.36 1.87
CA GLY A 155 17.10 -30.14 1.07
C GLY A 155 15.89 -30.19 0.15
N VAL A 156 14.88 -29.39 0.46
CA VAL A 156 13.64 -29.20 -0.34
C VAL A 156 13.91 -28.55 -1.72
N PHE A 157 15.16 -28.51 -2.15
CA PHE A 157 15.56 -28.04 -3.48
C PHE A 157 16.48 -29.07 -4.12
N GLN A 158 15.92 -30.23 -4.47
CA GLN A 158 16.53 -31.07 -5.50
C GLN A 158 16.54 -30.26 -6.81
N LYS A 159 17.73 -30.10 -7.38
CA LYS A 159 17.88 -29.62 -8.75
C LYS A 159 17.31 -30.70 -9.67
N VAL A 160 16.03 -30.57 -10.01
CA VAL A 160 15.41 -31.42 -11.03
C VAL A 160 16.09 -31.10 -12.35
N THR A 161 16.68 -32.11 -12.96
CA THR A 161 17.29 -31.99 -14.28
C THR A 161 16.19 -31.87 -15.34
N ARG A 162 16.46 -31.20 -16.47
CA ARG A 162 15.46 -30.99 -17.53
C ARG A 162 14.91 -32.31 -18.09
N GLU A 163 15.66 -33.39 -17.96
CA GLU A 163 15.29 -34.73 -18.43
C GLU A 163 14.23 -35.39 -17.53
N GLU A 164 14.21 -35.09 -16.23
CA GLU A 164 13.22 -35.61 -15.28
C GLU A 164 11.84 -34.93 -15.44
N LEU A 165 11.81 -33.66 -15.83
CA LEU A 165 10.56 -32.93 -16.13
C LEU A 165 9.84 -33.42 -17.40
N VAL A 166 10.51 -34.17 -18.27
CA VAL A 166 9.91 -34.68 -19.52
C VAL A 166 9.36 -36.10 -19.34
N ALA A 167 9.78 -36.82 -18.29
CA ALA A 167 9.30 -38.17 -17.99
C ALA A 167 7.93 -38.17 -17.29
N GLU A 168 7.62 -37.12 -16.52
CA GLU A 168 6.28 -36.86 -15.99
C GLU A 168 5.51 -36.05 -17.03
N GLY A 169 4.71 -36.75 -17.85
CA GLY A 169 4.12 -36.27 -19.10
C GLY A 169 3.57 -34.84 -19.11
N ASP A 170 3.65 -34.23 -20.31
CA ASP A 170 3.27 -32.86 -20.61
C ASP A 170 1.96 -32.41 -19.91
N PRO A 171 1.95 -31.26 -19.19
CA PRO A 171 0.75 -30.73 -18.55
C PRO A 171 -0.32 -30.21 -19.54
N ALA A 172 -0.15 -30.48 -20.84
CA ALA A 172 -1.07 -30.10 -21.90
C ALA A 172 -2.26 -31.07 -22.08
N ASP A 173 -2.23 -32.26 -21.46
CA ASP A 173 -3.25 -33.30 -21.67
C ASP A 173 -4.22 -33.50 -20.48
N VAL A 174 -4.36 -32.51 -19.59
CA VAL A 174 -5.48 -32.51 -18.62
C VAL A 174 -6.77 -32.15 -19.37
N GLN A 175 -7.42 -33.19 -19.91
CA GLN A 175 -8.79 -33.11 -20.41
C GLN A 175 -9.71 -32.65 -19.28
N LEU A 176 -10.25 -31.44 -19.43
CA LEU A 176 -11.41 -30.98 -18.68
C LEU A 176 -12.63 -31.77 -19.20
N GLU A 177 -13.03 -32.82 -18.48
CA GLU A 177 -14.36 -33.38 -18.64
C GLU A 177 -15.41 -32.46 -17.98
N LEU A 178 -16.51 -32.27 -18.71
CA LEU A 178 -17.66 -31.40 -18.48
C LEU A 178 -18.47 -31.72 -17.22
#